data_AF-A0A257JFM9-F1
#
_entry.id   AF-A0A257JFM9-F1
#
_cell.length_a   1.000
_cell.length_b   1.000
_cell.length_c   1.000
_cell.angle_alpha   90.00
_cell.angle_beta   90.00
_cell.angle_gamma   90.00
#
_symmetry.space_group_name_H-M   'P 1'
#
loop_
_entity.id
_entity.type
_entity.pdbx_description
1 polymer ?
#
loop_
_entity_poly.entity_id
_entity_poly.type
_entity_poly.pdbx_seq_one_letter_code
_entity_poly.pdbx_strand_id
1 'polypeptide(L)'
;MTVITTIEDLRQLAEKRVPRMFYDYADSGSWTEGTMVGQAAKMPVCIAPVGLTGMQHADGEIHAARAAEKFGIPFTLSTMSICSIEDIAENTAAPFFFQLYMMRDREAMARMIDRCKAAQCSALVLTLDLQVIGQRHKDLKNGLTAPPRPTLKNILNLMTKPRWCLGMAGTRRHTFRNLVVHVKGV
;
A
#
# COMPACT_ATOMS: atom_id res chain seq x y z
N MET A 1 -34.18 -26.53 -4.79
CA MET A 1 -33.77 -25.11 -4.66
C MET A 1 -32.26 -25.05 -4.85
N THR A 2 -31.77 -24.17 -5.72
CA THR A 2 -30.32 -23.91 -5.79
C THR A 2 -29.86 -23.37 -4.44
N VAL A 3 -28.87 -24.01 -3.83
CA VAL A 3 -28.30 -23.51 -2.57
C VAL A 3 -27.48 -22.28 -2.90
N ILE A 4 -27.80 -21.16 -2.27
CA ILE A 4 -27.09 -19.88 -2.44
C ILE A 4 -25.91 -19.89 -1.47
N THR A 5 -24.69 -19.89 -2.00
CA THR A 5 -23.45 -19.95 -1.21
C THR A 5 -22.57 -18.71 -1.40
N THR A 6 -22.70 -18.05 -2.54
CA THR A 6 -21.91 -16.89 -2.92
C THR A 6 -22.77 -15.81 -3.57
N ILE A 7 -22.19 -14.61 -3.70
CA ILE A 7 -22.81 -13.49 -4.41
C ILE A 7 -23.08 -13.85 -5.88
N GLU A 8 -22.23 -14.70 -6.49
CA GLU A 8 -22.41 -15.13 -7.88
C GLU A 8 -23.66 -15.99 -8.06
N ASP A 9 -24.01 -16.82 -7.08
CA ASP A 9 -25.23 -17.63 -7.12
C ASP A 9 -26.50 -16.76 -7.15
N LEU A 10 -26.47 -15.63 -6.41
CA LEU A 10 -27.55 -14.63 -6.42
C LEU A 10 -27.63 -13.91 -7.76
N ARG A 11 -26.47 -13.59 -8.36
CA ARG A 11 -26.37 -12.90 -9.65
C ARG A 11 -26.97 -13.74 -10.78
N GLN A 12 -26.58 -15.02 -10.88
CA GLN A 12 -27.14 -15.96 -11.87
C GLN A 12 -28.63 -16.18 -11.70
N LEU A 13 -29.13 -16.17 -10.46
CA LEU A 13 -30.56 -16.31 -10.19
C LEU A 13 -31.33 -15.05 -10.61
N ALA A 14 -30.75 -13.87 -10.39
CA ALA A 14 -31.32 -12.59 -10.84
C ALA A 14 -31.35 -12.49 -12.37
N GLU A 15 -30.28 -12.88 -13.07
CA GLU A 15 -30.22 -12.92 -14.54
C GLU A 15 -31.35 -13.74 -15.16
N LYS A 16 -31.66 -14.90 -14.55
CA LYS A 16 -32.75 -15.78 -15.02
C LYS A 16 -34.14 -15.24 -14.74
N ARG A 17 -34.30 -14.36 -13.74
CA ARG A 17 -35.62 -13.93 -13.23
C ARG A 17 -36.00 -12.51 -13.64
N VAL A 18 -35.01 -11.66 -13.91
CA VAL A 18 -35.21 -10.26 -14.24
C VAL A 18 -35.20 -10.10 -15.76
N PRO A 19 -36.16 -9.37 -16.36
CA PRO A 19 -36.11 -9.10 -17.79
C PRO A 19 -34.81 -8.43 -18.19
N ARG A 20 -34.24 -8.86 -19.32
CA ARG A 20 -32.89 -8.48 -19.78
C ARG A 20 -32.64 -6.97 -19.77
N MET A 21 -33.61 -6.15 -20.20
CA MET A 21 -33.46 -4.68 -20.17
C MET A 21 -33.21 -4.09 -18.76
N PHE A 22 -33.79 -4.68 -17.72
CA PHE A 22 -33.65 -4.21 -16.34
C PHE A 22 -32.45 -4.86 -15.64
N TYR A 23 -32.20 -6.13 -15.95
CA TYR A 23 -31.01 -6.81 -15.48
C TYR A 23 -29.76 -6.13 -16.05
N ASP A 24 -29.71 -5.94 -17.36
CA ASP A 24 -28.58 -5.29 -18.04
C ASP A 24 -28.43 -3.84 -17.57
N TYR A 25 -29.49 -3.08 -17.29
CA TYR A 25 -29.37 -1.73 -16.71
C TYR A 25 -28.74 -1.74 -15.31
N ALA A 26 -29.15 -2.66 -14.44
CA ALA A 26 -28.60 -2.76 -13.08
C ALA A 26 -27.19 -3.37 -13.04
N ASP A 27 -26.94 -4.40 -13.85
CA ASP A 27 -25.66 -5.08 -13.99
C ASP A 27 -24.66 -4.14 -14.71
N SER A 28 -25.00 -3.54 -15.86
CA SER A 28 -24.12 -2.56 -16.52
C SER A 28 -23.92 -1.25 -15.74
N GLY A 29 -24.88 -0.88 -14.89
CA GLY A 29 -24.76 0.27 -13.99
C GLY A 29 -23.83 0.04 -12.80
N SER A 30 -23.46 -1.21 -12.50
CA SER A 30 -22.67 -1.57 -11.31
C SER A 30 -21.48 -2.51 -11.56
N TRP A 31 -21.30 -3.05 -12.78
CA TRP A 31 -20.31 -4.11 -13.08
C TRP A 31 -19.37 -3.86 -14.26
N THR A 32 -19.22 -2.65 -14.77
CA THR A 32 -17.92 -2.35 -15.39
C THR A 32 -16.93 -2.22 -14.24
N GLU A 33 -15.90 -3.06 -14.24
CA GLU A 33 -14.68 -2.83 -13.46
C GLU A 33 -14.38 -1.33 -13.54
N GLY A 34 -14.61 -0.62 -12.44
CA GLY A 34 -14.41 0.83 -12.43
C GLY A 34 -12.94 1.07 -12.71
N THR A 35 -12.63 1.86 -13.73
CA THR A 35 -11.23 2.22 -13.97
C THR A 35 -10.79 3.20 -12.89
N MET A 36 -9.98 2.75 -11.94
CA MET A 36 -9.32 3.65 -11.02
C MET A 36 -8.03 4.13 -11.68
N VAL A 37 -8.06 5.34 -12.22
CA VAL A 37 -6.92 5.92 -12.96
C VAL A 37 -6.49 5.01 -14.12
N GLY A 38 -7.47 4.51 -14.88
CA GLY A 38 -7.21 3.63 -16.04
C GLY A 38 -6.86 2.18 -15.69
N GLN A 39 -6.92 1.77 -14.42
CA GLN A 39 -6.72 0.38 -13.99
C GLN A 39 -8.04 -0.26 -13.58
N ALA A 40 -8.29 -1.49 -14.04
CA ALA A 40 -9.45 -2.27 -13.60
C ALA A 40 -9.37 -2.52 -12.09
N ALA A 41 -10.47 -2.22 -11.37
CA ALA A 41 -10.60 -2.49 -9.95
C ALA A 41 -11.92 -3.21 -9.68
N LYS A 42 -11.87 -4.31 -8.92
CA LYS A 42 -13.06 -5.10 -8.55
C LYS A 42 -14.01 -4.37 -7.59
N MET A 43 -13.51 -3.35 -6.91
CA MET A 43 -14.33 -2.46 -6.08
C MET A 43 -13.71 -1.06 -6.09
N PRO A 44 -14.51 0.00 -5.82
CA PRO A 44 -14.05 1.38 -5.92
C PRO A 44 -13.23 1.82 -4.69
N VAL A 45 -12.25 1.03 -4.28
CA VAL A 45 -11.31 1.37 -3.20
C VAL A 45 -9.90 0.95 -3.57
N CYS A 46 -8.91 1.57 -2.93
CA CYS A 46 -7.51 1.19 -3.01
C CYS A 46 -6.91 1.11 -1.61
N ILE A 47 -5.80 0.39 -1.47
CA ILE A 47 -4.99 0.47 -0.24
C ILE A 47 -4.25 1.82 -0.26
N ALA A 48 -4.54 2.64 0.73
CA ALA A 48 -3.96 3.96 0.90
C ALA A 48 -2.44 3.90 1.17
N PRO A 49 -1.68 4.95 0.80
CA PRO A 49 -0.25 5.01 1.09
C PRO A 49 -0.01 5.16 2.59
N VAL A 50 0.59 4.14 3.20
CA VAL A 50 0.99 4.14 4.60
C VAL A 50 2.48 3.84 4.70
N GLY A 51 3.25 4.77 5.26
CA GLY A 51 4.65 4.57 5.56
C GLY A 51 4.86 3.61 6.74
N LEU A 52 6.09 3.10 6.89
CA LEU A 52 6.49 2.24 8.02
C LEU A 52 5.71 0.92 8.18
N THR A 53 4.98 0.44 7.17
CA THR A 53 4.24 -0.83 7.34
C THR A 53 5.17 -2.04 7.47
N GLY A 54 6.37 -1.99 6.86
CA GLY A 54 7.43 -2.97 7.09
C GLY A 54 7.98 -3.01 8.53
N MET A 55 7.71 -1.98 9.36
CA MET A 55 7.98 -2.02 10.80
C MET A 55 6.79 -2.53 11.61
N GLN A 56 5.57 -2.53 11.06
CA GLN A 56 4.41 -3.11 11.73
C GLN A 56 4.41 -4.63 11.59
N HIS A 57 4.80 -5.12 10.42
CA HIS A 57 5.06 -6.53 10.15
C HIS A 57 6.22 -6.59 9.14
N ALA A 58 7.13 -7.54 9.32
CA ALA A 58 8.21 -7.77 8.36
C ALA A 58 7.64 -7.89 6.94
N ASP A 59 8.23 -7.16 5.98
CA ASP A 59 7.77 -7.11 4.59
C ASP A 59 6.32 -6.61 4.41
N GLY A 60 5.83 -5.79 5.36
CA GLY A 60 4.43 -5.34 5.43
C GLY A 60 3.89 -4.70 4.15
N GLU A 61 4.66 -3.84 3.48
CA GLU A 61 4.22 -3.25 2.20
C GLU A 61 4.05 -4.32 1.11
N ILE A 62 4.95 -5.32 1.04
CA ILE A 62 4.85 -6.43 0.07
C ILE A 62 3.61 -7.27 0.35
N HIS A 63 3.34 -7.57 1.62
CA HIS A 63 2.14 -8.32 1.99
C HIS A 63 0.85 -7.57 1.62
N ALA A 64 0.82 -6.25 1.83
CA ALA A 64 -0.32 -5.42 1.44
C ALA A 64 -0.49 -5.39 -0.09
N ALA A 65 0.59 -5.23 -0.84
CA ALA A 65 0.57 -5.22 -2.30
C ALA A 65 0.05 -6.55 -2.88
N ARG A 66 0.54 -7.69 -2.37
CA ARG A 66 0.06 -9.03 -2.77
C ARG A 66 -1.40 -9.27 -2.42
N ALA A 67 -1.85 -8.78 -1.26
CA ALA A 67 -3.25 -8.89 -0.86
C ALA A 67 -4.17 -8.06 -1.79
N ALA A 68 -3.75 -6.84 -2.13
CA ALA A 68 -4.46 -5.98 -3.07
C ALA A 68 -4.54 -6.59 -4.47
N GLU A 69 -3.42 -7.10 -4.97
CA GLU A 69 -3.32 -7.81 -6.25
C GLU A 69 -4.24 -9.04 -6.28
N LYS A 70 -4.15 -9.91 -5.27
CA LYS A 70 -4.99 -11.11 -5.16
C LYS A 70 -6.48 -10.77 -5.14
N PHE A 71 -6.85 -9.72 -4.41
CA PHE A 71 -8.24 -9.28 -4.36
C PHE A 71 -8.66 -8.65 -5.70
N GLY A 72 -7.79 -7.86 -6.33
CA GLY A 72 -8.04 -7.12 -7.57
C GLY A 72 -8.38 -5.65 -7.31
N ILE A 73 -7.71 -5.00 -6.37
CA ILE A 73 -7.79 -3.55 -6.13
C ILE A 73 -6.41 -2.89 -6.21
N PRO A 74 -6.31 -1.59 -6.51
CA PRO A 74 -5.04 -0.89 -6.52
C PRO A 74 -4.38 -0.84 -5.15
N PHE A 75 -3.06 -0.95 -5.13
CA PHE A 75 -2.19 -0.67 -3.98
C PHE A 75 -1.45 0.64 -4.20
N THR A 76 -1.28 1.46 -3.16
CA THR A 76 -0.47 2.68 -3.23
C THR A 76 0.72 2.58 -2.29
N LEU A 77 1.94 2.57 -2.85
CA LEU A 77 3.18 2.58 -2.07
C LEU A 77 3.50 4.01 -1.59
N SER A 78 3.91 4.18 -0.33
CA SER A 78 4.34 5.48 0.19
C SER A 78 5.80 5.80 -0.15
N THR A 79 6.13 7.09 -0.32
CA THR A 79 7.52 7.56 -0.32
C THR A 79 8.27 7.14 0.96
N MET A 80 7.58 7.13 2.10
CA MET A 80 8.13 6.77 3.43
C MET A 80 7.95 5.28 3.76
N SER A 81 8.05 4.40 2.76
CA SER A 81 7.96 2.94 2.94
C SER A 81 9.28 2.31 3.37
N ILE A 82 9.19 1.15 4.03
CA ILE A 82 10.36 0.31 4.35
C ILE A 82 10.77 -0.53 3.15
N CYS A 83 9.81 -1.12 2.43
CA CYS A 83 10.04 -1.75 1.14
C CYS A 83 10.25 -0.69 0.04
N SER A 84 11.18 -0.91 -0.88
CA SER A 84 11.43 0.00 -2.00
C SER A 84 10.39 -0.17 -3.11
N ILE A 85 10.40 0.73 -4.09
CA ILE A 85 9.62 0.59 -5.33
C ILE A 85 9.94 -0.74 -6.01
N GLU A 86 11.22 -1.10 -6.09
CA GLU A 86 11.72 -2.32 -6.71
C GLU A 86 11.28 -3.57 -5.93
N ASP A 87 11.30 -3.53 -4.59
CA ASP A 87 10.78 -4.64 -3.79
C ASP A 87 9.32 -4.96 -4.12
N ILE A 88 8.48 -3.93 -4.34
CA ILE A 88 7.07 -4.16 -4.70
C ILE A 88 7.00 -4.75 -6.11
N ALA A 89 7.69 -4.14 -7.08
CA ALA A 89 7.71 -4.61 -8.46
C ALA A 89 8.22 -6.06 -8.61
N GLU A 90 9.19 -6.48 -7.79
CA GLU A 90 9.70 -7.86 -7.78
C GLU A 90 8.73 -8.87 -7.13
N ASN A 91 7.75 -8.40 -6.35
CA ASN A 91 6.88 -9.26 -5.54
C ASN A 91 5.39 -9.20 -5.92
N THR A 92 5.03 -8.42 -6.94
CA THR A 92 3.70 -8.32 -7.55
C THR A 92 3.80 -8.22 -9.07
N ALA A 93 2.81 -8.73 -9.80
CA ALA A 93 2.72 -8.60 -11.26
C ALA A 93 1.79 -7.45 -11.70
N ALA A 94 0.80 -7.11 -10.89
CA ALA A 94 -0.12 -6.01 -11.16
C ALA A 94 0.57 -4.64 -10.96
N PRO A 95 0.24 -3.63 -11.79
CA PRO A 95 0.72 -2.28 -11.58
C PRO A 95 0.16 -1.70 -10.27
N PHE A 96 0.95 -0.82 -9.65
CA PHE A 96 0.59 -0.17 -8.40
C PHE A 96 0.77 1.35 -8.50
N PHE A 97 0.13 2.08 -7.60
CA PHE A 97 0.29 3.52 -7.49
C PHE A 97 1.48 3.85 -6.59
N PHE A 98 2.12 4.99 -6.82
CA PHE A 98 3.16 5.49 -5.94
C PHE A 98 2.80 6.87 -5.40
N GLN A 99 2.81 7.01 -4.08
CA GLN A 99 2.59 8.27 -3.41
C GLN A 99 3.90 9.03 -3.26
N LEU A 100 3.92 10.27 -3.76
CA LEU A 100 5.08 11.16 -3.76
C LEU A 100 4.91 12.30 -2.74
N TYR A 101 5.89 12.47 -1.86
CA TYR A 101 6.05 13.72 -1.10
C TYR A 101 6.88 14.74 -1.89
N MET A 102 6.51 16.00 -1.78
CA MET A 102 7.28 17.09 -2.40
C MET A 102 8.61 17.26 -1.68
N MET A 103 9.71 16.87 -2.32
CA MET A 103 11.06 17.00 -1.75
C MET A 103 11.77 18.26 -2.26
N ARG A 104 12.61 18.87 -1.41
CA ARG A 104 13.46 20.00 -1.80
C ARG A 104 14.48 19.61 -2.88
N ASP A 105 15.05 18.40 -2.76
CA ASP A 105 15.95 17.83 -3.77
C ASP A 105 15.14 17.40 -5.01
N ARG A 106 15.10 18.28 -6.01
CA ARG A 106 14.36 18.05 -7.27
C ARG A 106 14.97 16.95 -8.13
N GLU A 107 16.28 16.78 -8.07
CA GLU A 107 16.95 15.71 -8.80
C GLU A 107 16.60 14.34 -8.20
N ALA A 108 16.57 14.24 -6.87
CA ALA A 108 16.14 13.02 -6.20
C ALA A 108 14.67 12.68 -6.51
N MET A 109 13.82 13.70 -6.60
CA MET A 109 12.42 13.53 -7.01
C MET A 109 12.32 13.03 -8.47
N ALA A 110 13.10 13.59 -9.39
CA ALA A 110 13.15 13.14 -10.77
C ALA A 110 13.61 11.67 -10.87
N ARG A 111 14.71 11.31 -10.19
CA ARG A 111 15.18 9.91 -10.11
C ARG A 111 14.13 8.97 -9.52
N MET A 112 13.37 9.43 -8.53
CA MET A 112 12.29 8.65 -7.93
C MET A 112 11.14 8.42 -8.92
N ILE A 113 10.78 9.43 -9.71
CA ILE A 113 9.78 9.30 -10.78
C ILE A 113 10.28 8.33 -11.86
N ASP A 114 11.57 8.39 -12.23
CA ASP A 114 12.14 7.45 -13.20
C ASP A 114 12.12 6.01 -12.68
N ARG A 115 12.38 5.80 -11.37
CA ARG A 115 12.21 4.49 -10.73
C ARG A 115 10.75 4.02 -10.76
N CYS A 116 9.79 4.91 -10.52
CA CYS A 116 8.36 4.58 -10.64
C CYS A 116 7.99 4.15 -12.07
N LYS A 117 8.52 4.85 -13.08
CA LYS A 117 8.31 4.47 -14.49
C LYS A 117 8.92 3.12 -14.82
N ALA A 118 10.16 2.87 -14.38
CA ALA A 118 10.85 1.60 -14.58
C ALA A 118 10.10 0.41 -13.91
N ALA A 119 9.53 0.66 -12.74
CA ALA A 119 8.68 -0.29 -12.02
C ALA A 119 7.23 -0.35 -12.53
N GLN A 120 6.91 0.37 -13.61
CA GLN A 120 5.59 0.41 -14.23
C GLN A 120 4.45 0.83 -13.28
N CYS A 121 4.73 1.76 -12.35
CA CYS A 121 3.68 2.36 -11.54
C CYS A 121 2.64 3.04 -12.45
N SER A 122 1.35 2.71 -12.27
CA SER A 122 0.27 3.21 -13.14
C SER A 122 -0.19 4.62 -12.81
N ALA A 123 0.07 5.10 -11.58
CA ALA A 123 -0.29 6.45 -11.16
C ALA A 123 0.67 7.00 -10.11
N LEU A 124 0.80 8.34 -10.09
CA LEU A 124 1.45 9.09 -9.03
C LEU A 124 0.41 9.82 -8.18
N VAL A 125 0.45 9.62 -6.86
CA VAL A 125 -0.41 10.28 -5.87
C VAL A 125 0.40 11.35 -5.16
N LEU A 126 0.21 12.61 -5.50
CA LEU A 126 0.96 13.71 -4.89
C LEU A 126 0.33 14.12 -3.55
N THR A 127 1.08 13.95 -2.46
CA THR A 127 0.63 14.37 -1.13
C THR A 127 1.07 15.80 -0.84
N LEU A 128 0.10 16.70 -0.69
CA LEU A 128 0.34 18.15 -0.52
C LEU A 128 0.14 18.64 0.91
N ASP A 129 -0.46 17.84 1.78
CA ASP A 129 -0.87 18.21 3.15
C ASP A 129 0.26 18.15 4.19
N LEU A 130 1.43 17.58 3.85
CA LEU A 130 2.53 17.34 4.79
C LEU A 130 3.76 18.22 4.50
N GLN A 131 3.57 19.54 4.39
CA GLN A 131 4.70 20.49 4.26
C GLN A 131 5.52 20.61 5.55
N VAL A 132 4.85 20.45 6.69
CA VAL A 132 5.44 20.42 8.03
C VAL A 132 4.95 19.16 8.72
N ILE A 133 5.86 18.42 9.37
CA ILE A 133 5.49 17.21 10.10
C ILE A 133 4.58 17.61 11.27
N GLY A 134 3.38 17.02 11.32
CA GLY A 134 2.45 17.24 12.42
C GLY A 134 3.00 16.79 13.77
N GLN A 135 2.59 17.46 14.84
CA GLN A 135 3.07 17.14 16.19
C GLN A 135 2.39 15.87 16.73
N ARG A 136 3.08 14.73 16.63
CA ARG A 136 2.59 13.45 17.15
C ARG A 136 3.10 13.21 18.57
N HIS A 137 2.31 13.60 19.56
CA HIS A 137 2.71 13.47 20.98
C HIS A 137 2.99 12.03 21.42
N LYS A 138 2.31 11.03 20.82
CA LYS A 138 2.56 9.61 21.11
C LYS A 138 3.95 9.19 20.64
N ASP A 139 4.38 9.67 19.48
CA ASP A 139 5.71 9.38 18.92
C ASP A 139 6.80 9.95 19.82
N LEU A 140 6.61 11.17 20.31
CA LEU A 140 7.50 11.79 21.31
C LEU A 140 7.53 11.00 22.62
N LYS A 141 6.38 10.61 23.17
CA LYS A 141 6.28 9.85 24.44
C LYS A 141 6.86 8.44 24.35
N ASN A 142 6.77 7.80 23.18
CA ASN A 142 7.26 6.44 22.95
C ASN A 142 8.70 6.42 22.40
N GLY A 143 9.29 7.59 22.15
CA GLY A 143 10.64 7.70 21.59
C GLY A 143 10.75 7.09 20.20
N LEU A 144 9.69 7.20 19.38
CA LEU A 144 9.74 6.77 17.99
C LEU A 144 10.63 7.75 17.21
N THR A 145 11.88 7.35 17.02
CA THR A 145 12.88 8.06 16.22
C THR A 145 13.33 7.17 15.07
N ALA A 146 13.78 7.76 13.98
CA ALA A 146 14.52 7.07 12.93
C ALA A 146 15.97 7.59 12.95
N PRO A 147 16.98 6.79 13.34
CA PRO A 147 16.91 5.41 13.82
C PRO A 147 16.31 5.28 15.24
N PRO A 148 15.72 4.12 15.61
CA PRO A 148 15.08 3.92 16.90
C PRO A 148 16.11 3.98 18.04
N ARG A 149 15.87 4.83 19.04
CA ARG A 149 16.73 4.91 20.22
C ARG A 149 16.31 3.84 21.24
N PRO A 150 17.22 2.93 21.64
CA PRO A 150 16.92 1.94 22.65
C PRO A 150 16.76 2.62 24.00
N THR A 151 15.54 2.60 24.53
CA THR A 151 15.25 2.97 25.92
C THR A 151 14.94 1.71 26.71
N LEU A 152 15.17 1.71 28.03
CA LEU A 152 14.84 0.55 28.87
C LEU A 152 13.37 0.14 28.70
N LYS A 153 12.46 1.12 28.62
CA LYS A 153 11.04 0.88 28.39
C LYS A 153 10.77 0.19 27.04
N ASN A 154 11.46 0.60 25.98
CA ASN A 154 11.30 0.00 24.65
C ASN A 154 11.90 -1.41 24.60
N ILE A 155 13.04 -1.66 25.24
CA ILE A 155 13.66 -2.98 25.34
C ILE A 155 12.74 -3.95 26.09
N LEU A 156 12.24 -3.55 27.26
CA LEU A 156 11.28 -4.34 28.04
C LEU A 156 10.02 -4.64 27.21
N ASN A 157 9.53 -3.67 26.45
CA ASN A 157 8.38 -3.88 25.57
C ASN A 157 8.68 -4.87 24.44
N LEU A 158 9.82 -4.75 23.76
CA LEU A 158 10.26 -5.65 22.69
C LEU A 158 10.39 -7.10 23.15
N MET A 159 10.88 -7.33 24.39
CA MET A 159 10.97 -8.68 24.95
C MET A 159 9.61 -9.38 25.06
N THR A 160 8.52 -8.63 25.20
CA THR A 160 7.15 -9.19 25.22
C THR A 160 6.61 -9.54 23.83
N LYS A 161 7.33 -9.24 22.75
CA LYS A 161 6.89 -9.38 21.35
C LYS A 161 7.79 -10.30 20.52
N PRO A 162 8.06 -11.55 20.96
CA PRO A 162 9.03 -12.43 20.31
C PRO A 162 8.69 -12.74 18.85
N ARG A 163 7.40 -12.89 18.51
CA ARG A 163 6.96 -13.15 17.12
C ARG A 163 7.34 -12.00 16.18
N TRP A 164 7.15 -10.76 16.65
CA TRP A 164 7.53 -9.59 15.88
C TRP A 164 9.05 -9.49 15.75
N CYS A 165 9.79 -9.67 16.85
CA CYS A 165 11.25 -9.64 16.85
C CYS A 165 11.86 -10.69 15.92
N LEU A 166 11.33 -11.92 15.91
CA LEU A 166 11.79 -12.99 15.02
C LEU A 166 11.47 -12.68 13.55
N GLY A 167 10.27 -12.16 13.26
CA GLY A 167 9.91 -11.73 11.91
C GLY A 167 10.83 -10.61 11.41
N MET A 168 11.09 -9.62 12.28
CA MET A 168 12.01 -8.53 11.97
C MET A 168 13.44 -9.03 11.80
N ALA A 169 13.93 -9.98 12.61
CA ALA A 169 15.27 -10.55 12.42
C ALA A 169 15.42 -11.31 11.09
N GLY A 170 14.32 -11.82 10.53
CA GLY A 170 14.32 -12.55 9.26
C GLY A 170 14.26 -11.66 8.01
N THR A 171 13.84 -10.39 8.13
CA THR A 171 13.79 -9.49 6.99
C THR A 171 15.11 -8.74 6.80
N ARG A 172 15.41 -8.34 5.56
CA ARG A 172 16.53 -7.45 5.23
C ARG A 172 16.08 -5.97 5.16
N ARG A 173 14.83 -5.70 5.57
CA ARG A 173 14.10 -4.45 5.33
C ARG A 173 13.87 -3.69 6.63
N HIS A 174 14.75 -2.71 6.91
CA HIS A 174 14.77 -1.97 8.19
C HIS A 174 14.83 -0.45 8.07
N THR A 175 15.00 0.08 6.87
CA THR A 175 15.17 1.52 6.65
C THR A 175 14.21 2.01 5.57
N PHE A 176 14.06 3.33 5.46
CA PHE A 176 13.29 3.94 4.38
C PHE A 176 14.04 3.78 3.05
N ARG A 177 13.91 2.62 2.40
CA ARG A 177 14.73 2.28 1.23
C ARG A 177 14.50 3.17 0.02
N ASN A 178 13.34 3.83 -0.07
CA ASN A 178 13.12 4.82 -1.12
C ASN A 178 13.89 6.13 -0.90
N LEU A 179 14.39 6.40 0.31
CA LEU A 179 15.00 7.68 0.69
C LEU A 179 16.48 7.59 1.05
N VAL A 180 16.87 6.66 1.93
CA VAL A 180 18.20 6.64 2.60
C VAL A 180 19.38 6.58 1.63
N VAL A 181 19.21 6.04 0.43
CA VAL A 181 20.27 5.97 -0.59
C VAL A 181 20.08 7.01 -1.71
N HIS A 182 18.90 7.60 -1.83
CA HIS A 182 18.49 8.33 -3.04
C HIS A 182 18.32 9.84 -2.86
N VAL A 183 18.17 10.29 -1.61
CA VAL A 183 17.89 11.69 -1.26
C VAL A 183 19.01 12.21 -0.36
N LYS A 184 19.56 13.38 -0.70
CA LYS A 184 20.59 14.03 0.12
C LYS A 184 19.98 14.57 1.41
N GLY A 185 20.58 14.24 2.56
CA GLY A 185 20.24 14.82 3.86
C GLY A 185 19.02 14.20 4.55
N VAL A 186 18.67 12.95 4.23
CA VAL A 186 17.67 12.13 4.94
C VAL A 186 18.37 11.13 5.87
#